data_AF-A0AAA9Z2A4-F1
#
_entry.id   AF-A0AAA9Z2A4-F1
#
_cell.length_a   1.000
_cell.length_b   1.000
_cell.length_c   1.000
_cell.angle_alpha   90.00
_cell.angle_beta   90.00
_cell.angle_gamma   90.00
#
_symmetry.space_group_name_H-M   'P 1'
#
loop_
_entity.id
_entity.type
_entity.pdbx_description
1 polymer ?
#
loop_
_entity_poly.entity_id
_entity_poly.type
_entity_poly.pdbx_seq_one_letter_code
_entity_poly.pdbx_strand_id
1 'polypeptide(L)'
;MLGTCTDVDTCQCPDGFELTEGADTILRCTPVCDPSCINGHCVDANECECLLGFNKVNSSYCEPRCDQPCSNGICIAPNVCSCSEGYLKINDYDCEPHCDPDFINCTHGLCVGPNNCSCHDGYELFIQDSDSIAKCNPVCENLLENTVCVAPGELRCLDGHETRDDGSCGPVCDHDCGEGVCVAPDECRCNLGYAVIDDPWCVSICENNCTAEAGNCSDNHCVCNEGYGNLESPYYCLPICNGCRNGICVAPEQCECNDGYEISNVTMNCDPVCSNCSEGCCVAPEVCHCERSEKIATDTSKSYWVIICCCLLATILTAATAVMVHRYYMNKKYSRTYKCQYNPRNEKASIGSTTQIVS
;
A
#
# COMPACT_ATOMS: atom_id res chain seq x y z
N MET A 1 72.52 24.04 40.28
CA MET A 1 73.48 23.80 41.39
C MET A 1 73.92 25.12 42.04
N LEU A 2 72.98 25.99 42.41
CA LEU A 2 73.29 27.31 42.97
C LEU A 2 72.38 27.52 44.19
N GLY A 3 72.69 26.87 45.32
CA GLY A 3 72.04 27.12 46.61
C GLY A 3 73.08 27.66 47.60
N THR A 4 72.65 28.45 48.58
CA THR A 4 73.55 28.95 49.65
C THR A 4 73.24 28.22 50.97
N CYS A 5 74.26 27.65 51.60
CA CYS A 5 74.11 27.09 52.95
C CYS A 5 74.10 28.22 53.96
N THR A 6 73.04 28.32 54.75
CA THR A 6 72.87 29.36 55.77
C THR A 6 73.18 28.86 57.19
N ASP A 7 73.15 27.54 57.41
CA ASP A 7 73.54 26.87 58.66
C ASP A 7 73.90 25.39 58.41
N VAL A 8 74.31 24.65 59.45
CA VAL A 8 74.49 23.19 59.42
C VAL A 8 73.16 22.55 58.99
N ASP A 9 73.23 21.71 57.96
CA ASP A 9 72.10 21.01 57.33
C ASP A 9 70.97 21.92 56.80
N THR A 10 71.20 23.24 56.68
CA THR A 10 70.19 24.21 56.20
C THR A 10 70.67 24.89 54.92
N CYS A 11 70.01 24.59 53.81
CA CYS A 11 70.26 25.19 52.50
C CYS A 11 69.13 26.14 52.11
N GLN A 12 69.45 27.25 51.47
CA GLN A 12 68.47 28.16 50.88
C GLN A 12 68.66 28.18 49.36
N CYS A 13 67.56 28.00 48.63
CA CYS A 13 67.54 28.09 47.17
C CYS A 13 67.20 29.50 46.70
N PRO A 14 67.65 29.90 45.50
CA PRO A 14 67.22 31.13 44.85
C PRO A 14 65.72 31.16 44.58
N ASP A 15 65.17 32.34 44.34
CA ASP A 15 63.76 32.51 44.00
C ASP A 15 63.37 31.64 42.79
N GLY A 16 62.27 30.89 42.93
CA GLY A 16 61.80 29.96 41.90
C GLY A 16 62.49 28.60 41.87
N PHE A 17 63.26 28.24 42.91
CA PHE A 17 63.86 26.92 43.10
C PHE A 17 63.47 26.32 44.47
N GLU A 18 63.32 25.01 44.53
CA GLU A 18 63.03 24.27 45.77
C GLU A 18 64.08 23.18 46.04
N LEU A 19 64.26 22.83 47.31
CA LEU A 19 65.15 21.72 47.69
C LEU A 19 64.43 20.39 47.43
N THR A 20 65.01 19.57 46.55
CA THR A 20 64.60 18.18 46.33
C THR A 20 65.70 17.21 46.70
N GLU A 21 65.31 16.04 47.21
CA GLU A 21 66.24 14.97 47.57
C GLU A 21 66.57 14.13 46.32
N GLY A 22 67.85 14.08 45.95
CA GLY A 22 68.33 13.25 44.86
C GLY A 22 68.34 11.76 45.20
N ALA A 23 68.48 10.91 44.17
CA ALA A 23 68.59 9.45 44.35
C ALA A 23 69.81 9.01 45.17
N ASP A 24 70.77 9.91 45.36
CA ASP A 24 71.99 9.78 46.16
C ASP A 24 71.84 10.35 47.59
N THR A 25 70.62 10.70 48.03
CA THR A 25 70.31 11.40 49.31
C THR A 25 70.91 12.80 49.41
N ILE A 26 71.39 13.37 48.30
CA ILE A 26 71.95 14.73 48.26
C ILE A 26 70.84 15.73 47.93
N LEU A 27 70.69 16.75 48.77
CA LEU A 27 69.76 17.86 48.54
C LEU A 27 70.25 18.77 47.42
N ARG A 28 69.39 19.04 46.44
CA ARG A 28 69.69 19.91 45.29
C ARG A 28 68.58 20.94 45.12
N CYS A 29 68.96 22.18 44.80
CA CYS A 29 68.00 23.18 44.34
C CYS A 29 67.58 22.86 42.91
N THR A 30 66.33 22.46 42.72
CA THR A 30 65.70 22.24 41.41
C THR A 30 64.74 23.37 41.09
N PRO A 31 64.64 23.78 39.81
CA PRO A 31 63.73 24.85 39.41
C PRO A 31 62.29 24.42 39.63
N VAL A 32 61.44 25.36 40.02
CA VAL A 32 60.01 25.21 40.19
C VAL A 32 59.31 25.85 38.99
N CYS A 33 58.42 25.09 38.37
CA CYS A 33 57.55 25.57 37.31
C CYS A 33 56.10 25.44 37.78
N ASP A 34 55.41 26.58 37.90
CA ASP A 34 53.97 26.64 38.21
C ASP A 34 53.25 27.49 37.14
N PRO A 35 52.44 26.87 36.26
CA PRO A 35 52.07 25.46 36.23
C PRO A 35 53.21 24.53 35.77
N SER A 36 53.11 23.26 36.14
CA SER A 36 54.11 22.23 35.79
C SER A 36 54.29 22.07 34.28
N CYS A 37 55.52 21.73 33.86
CA CYS A 37 55.85 21.48 32.45
C CYS A 37 55.15 20.22 31.92
N ILE A 38 54.31 20.37 30.92
CA ILE A 38 53.66 19.27 30.19
C ILE A 38 54.50 18.96 28.94
N ASN A 39 54.96 17.71 28.82
CA ASN A 39 55.87 17.24 27.76
C ASN A 39 57.20 18.02 27.67
N GLY A 40 57.70 18.47 28.82
CA GLY A 40 58.96 19.19 28.94
C GLY A 40 59.61 18.96 30.30
N HIS A 41 60.84 19.44 30.44
CA HIS A 41 61.56 19.50 31.69
C HIS A 41 61.69 20.96 32.15
N CYS A 42 61.51 21.20 33.46
CA CYS A 42 61.75 22.51 34.05
C CYS A 42 63.26 22.74 34.13
N VAL A 43 63.76 23.73 33.39
CA VAL A 43 65.21 24.02 33.28
C VAL A 43 65.62 25.28 34.03
N ASP A 44 64.67 26.20 34.23
CA ASP A 44 64.82 27.39 35.06
C ASP A 44 63.46 27.76 35.70
N ALA A 45 63.45 28.73 36.62
CA ALA A 45 62.23 29.19 37.30
C ALA A 45 61.14 29.59 36.29
N ASN A 46 60.02 28.85 36.29
CA ASN A 46 58.93 28.99 35.32
C ASN A 46 59.34 28.90 33.84
N GLU A 47 60.45 28.23 33.53
CA GLU A 47 60.92 28.00 32.17
C GLU A 47 61.05 26.51 31.86
N CYS A 48 60.21 26.04 30.93
CA CYS A 48 60.26 24.68 30.42
C CYS A 48 61.06 24.57 29.12
N GLU A 49 61.86 23.51 29.02
CA GLU A 49 62.46 23.01 27.78
C GLU A 49 61.68 21.77 27.32
N CYS A 50 61.28 21.75 26.04
CA CYS A 50 60.45 20.67 25.51
C CYS A 50 61.24 19.38 25.30
N LEU A 51 60.57 18.24 25.50
CA LEU A 51 61.13 16.93 25.18
C LEU A 51 61.41 16.80 23.68
N LEU A 52 62.30 15.86 23.32
CA LEU A 52 62.58 15.55 21.92
C LEU A 52 61.29 15.18 21.18
N GLY A 53 61.06 15.84 20.03
CA GLY A 53 59.84 15.64 19.25
C GLY A 53 58.63 16.45 19.73
N PHE A 54 58.82 17.47 20.57
CA PHE A 54 57.78 18.42 20.97
C PHE A 54 58.18 19.86 20.66
N ASN A 55 57.20 20.73 20.39
CA ASN A 55 57.39 22.15 20.13
C ASN A 55 56.82 22.99 21.29
N LYS A 56 57.52 24.07 21.67
CA LYS A 56 57.09 24.97 22.73
C LYS A 56 55.93 25.83 22.24
N VAL A 57 54.76 25.68 22.87
CA VAL A 57 53.57 26.51 22.58
C VAL A 57 53.51 27.70 23.51
N ASN A 58 53.77 27.47 24.80
CA ASN A 58 53.88 28.50 25.82
C ASN A 58 54.93 28.12 26.88
N SER A 59 55.01 28.85 28.00
CA SER A 59 56.03 28.61 29.02
C SER A 59 55.93 27.25 29.73
N SER A 60 54.75 26.61 29.75
CA SER A 60 54.48 25.35 30.47
C SER A 60 53.97 24.20 29.61
N TYR A 61 53.60 24.44 28.35
CA TYR A 61 53.03 23.44 27.45
C TYR A 61 53.85 23.26 26.18
N CYS A 62 54.26 22.01 25.94
CA CYS A 62 54.89 21.56 24.72
C CYS A 62 53.94 20.61 23.97
N GLU A 63 53.60 20.96 22.72
CA GLU A 63 52.76 20.13 21.87
C GLU A 63 53.59 19.10 21.09
N PRO A 64 53.04 17.93 20.76
CA PRO A 64 53.73 16.95 19.94
C PRO A 64 54.08 17.50 18.56
N ARG A 65 55.28 17.19 18.07
CA ARG A 65 55.74 17.54 16.73
C ARG A 65 55.54 16.34 15.79
N CYS A 66 54.85 16.58 14.68
CA CYS A 66 54.80 15.67 13.55
C CYS A 66 55.60 16.32 12.40
N ASP A 67 56.62 15.62 11.89
CA ASP A 67 57.48 16.11 10.82
C ASP A 67 56.74 16.15 9.47
N GLN A 68 55.73 15.28 9.32
CA GLN A 68 54.72 15.35 8.26
C GLN A 68 53.38 15.83 8.84
N PRO A 69 52.61 16.64 8.10
CA PRO A 69 51.31 17.09 8.57
C PRO A 69 50.33 15.91 8.68
N CYS A 70 49.58 15.85 9.79
CA CYS A 70 48.50 14.87 9.96
C CYS A 70 47.31 15.23 9.07
N SER A 71 47.20 14.60 7.90
CA SER A 71 46.07 14.82 6.98
C SER A 71 44.78 14.34 7.64
N ASN A 72 43.75 15.21 7.76
CA ASN A 72 42.46 14.91 8.40
C ASN A 72 42.55 14.39 9.85
N GLY A 73 43.59 14.79 10.59
CA GLY A 73 43.78 14.38 11.98
C GLY A 73 44.54 15.42 12.81
N ILE A 74 44.88 15.04 14.03
CA ILE A 74 45.67 15.84 14.98
C ILE A 74 46.90 15.06 15.45
N CYS A 75 48.00 15.76 15.68
CA CYS A 75 49.23 15.15 16.22
C CYS A 75 49.06 14.93 17.74
N ILE A 76 49.08 13.67 18.19
CA ILE A 76 48.85 13.30 19.60
C ILE A 76 50.13 12.85 20.33
N ALA A 77 51.16 12.46 19.59
CA ALA A 77 52.49 12.16 20.09
C ALA A 77 53.52 12.45 18.97
N PRO A 78 54.83 12.50 19.26
CA PRO A 78 55.82 12.79 18.25
C PRO A 78 55.70 11.84 17.07
N ASN A 79 55.44 12.39 15.89
CA ASN A 79 55.22 11.63 14.66
C ASN A 79 54.08 10.58 14.73
N VAL A 80 53.06 10.82 15.56
CA VAL A 80 51.86 9.97 15.66
C VAL A 80 50.59 10.81 15.57
N CYS A 81 49.80 10.55 14.52
CA CYS A 81 48.52 11.20 14.28
C CYS A 81 47.33 10.39 14.82
N SER A 82 46.33 11.11 15.31
CA SER A 82 44.98 10.61 15.61
C SER A 82 44.01 11.17 14.59
N CYS A 83 43.26 10.30 13.92
CA CYS A 83 42.31 10.70 12.89
C CYS A 83 41.08 11.40 13.48
N SER A 84 40.52 12.34 12.72
CA SER A 84 39.26 12.99 13.07
C SER A 84 38.08 12.01 12.97
N GLU A 85 36.95 12.37 13.55
CA GLU A 85 35.73 11.57 13.46
C GLU A 85 35.35 11.28 12.00
N GLY A 86 35.05 10.01 11.70
CA GLY A 86 34.72 9.58 10.34
C GLY A 86 35.93 9.40 9.41
N TYR A 87 37.16 9.45 9.93
CA TYR A 87 38.38 9.10 9.19
C TYR A 87 39.08 7.91 9.84
N LEU A 88 39.66 7.04 9.02
CA LEU A 88 40.42 5.87 9.45
C LEU A 88 41.91 6.07 9.23
N LYS A 89 42.70 5.56 10.18
CA LYS A 89 44.15 5.61 10.14
C LYS A 89 44.67 4.59 9.12
N ILE A 90 45.36 5.06 8.08
CA ILE A 90 46.04 4.22 7.08
C ILE A 90 47.45 3.89 7.57
N ASN A 91 48.16 4.91 8.04
CA ASN A 91 49.51 4.81 8.59
C ASN A 91 49.70 5.84 9.72
N ASP A 92 50.91 5.99 10.26
CA ASP A 92 51.15 6.91 11.39
C ASP A 92 50.90 8.40 11.14
N TYR A 93 50.75 8.80 9.87
CA TYR A 93 50.62 10.19 9.41
C TYR A 93 49.37 10.47 8.58
N ASP A 94 48.79 9.45 7.95
CA ASP A 94 47.68 9.60 6.99
C ASP A 94 46.38 9.01 7.51
N CYS A 95 45.31 9.82 7.37
CA CYS A 95 43.93 9.43 7.63
C CYS A 95 43.09 9.59 6.37
N GLU A 96 42.38 8.53 6.00
CA GLU A 96 41.46 8.51 4.87
C GLU A 96 40.01 8.56 5.33
N PRO A 97 39.11 9.18 4.55
CA PRO A 97 37.71 9.24 4.91
C PRO A 97 37.09 7.84 4.95
N HIS A 98 36.23 7.63 5.94
CA HIS A 98 35.45 6.40 6.08
C HIS A 98 34.09 6.56 5.40
N CYS A 99 33.77 5.65 4.50
CA CYS A 99 32.44 5.49 3.94
C CYS A 99 31.88 4.16 4.44
N ASP A 100 30.96 4.26 5.40
CA ASP A 100 30.36 3.11 6.04
C ASP A 100 29.33 2.46 5.10
N PRO A 101 29.48 1.17 4.75
CA PRO A 101 28.59 0.49 3.82
C PRO A 101 27.12 0.41 4.30
N ASP A 102 26.86 0.58 5.59
CA ASP A 102 25.50 0.61 6.15
C ASP A 102 24.78 1.94 5.87
N PHE A 103 25.49 2.98 5.45
CA PHE A 103 24.94 4.30 5.14
C PHE A 103 25.21 4.73 3.69
N ILE A 104 26.36 4.36 3.13
CA ILE A 104 26.75 4.77 1.78
C ILE A 104 27.64 3.74 1.09
N ASN A 105 27.36 3.48 -0.18
CA ASN A 105 28.10 2.55 -1.03
C ASN A 105 28.77 3.30 -2.19
N CYS A 106 30.08 3.52 -2.08
CA CYS A 106 30.89 4.19 -3.11
C CYS A 106 31.45 3.25 -4.19
N THR A 107 30.87 2.07 -4.49
CA THR A 107 31.48 1.11 -5.45
C THR A 107 31.77 1.73 -6.83
N HIS A 108 30.94 2.69 -7.28
CA HIS A 108 31.15 3.46 -8.52
C HIS A 108 31.49 4.93 -8.24
N GLY A 109 32.27 5.18 -7.20
CA GLY A 109 32.72 6.50 -6.83
C GLY A 109 33.94 6.46 -5.92
N LEU A 110 34.30 7.63 -5.41
CA LEU A 110 35.41 7.82 -4.48
C LEU A 110 34.87 8.36 -3.17
N CYS A 111 35.29 7.78 -2.04
CA CYS A 111 35.02 8.36 -0.73
C CYS A 111 35.89 9.61 -0.57
N VAL A 112 35.28 10.80 -0.64
CA VAL A 112 35.97 12.10 -0.58
C VAL A 112 35.82 12.78 0.78
N GLY A 113 34.98 12.22 1.65
CA GLY A 113 34.77 12.65 3.02
C GLY A 113 33.98 11.60 3.80
N PRO A 114 33.82 11.77 5.13
CA PRO A 114 33.05 10.85 5.96
C PRO A 114 31.63 10.67 5.40
N ASN A 115 31.30 9.44 5.03
CA ASN A 115 30.04 9.07 4.38
C ASN A 115 29.67 9.96 3.18
N ASN A 116 30.66 10.43 2.42
CA ASN A 116 30.46 11.31 1.27
C ASN A 116 31.20 10.75 0.04
N CYS A 117 30.43 10.26 -0.93
CA CYS A 117 30.98 9.77 -2.19
C CYS A 117 30.91 10.83 -3.30
N SER A 118 32.01 10.99 -4.02
CA SER A 118 32.00 11.59 -5.37
C SER A 118 31.86 10.48 -6.38
N CYS A 119 30.70 10.39 -7.05
CA CYS A 119 30.48 9.37 -8.09
C CYS A 119 31.40 9.57 -9.31
N HIS A 120 31.72 8.49 -10.00
CA HIS A 120 32.45 8.53 -11.26
C HIS A 120 31.61 9.14 -12.39
N ASP A 121 32.26 9.54 -13.48
CA ASP A 121 31.58 10.11 -14.64
C ASP A 121 30.47 9.18 -15.16
N GLY A 122 29.28 9.74 -15.36
CA GLY A 122 28.09 9.00 -15.78
C GLY A 122 27.37 8.25 -14.65
N TYR A 123 27.78 8.42 -13.40
CA TYR A 123 27.07 7.94 -12.21
C TYR A 123 26.61 9.11 -11.34
N GLU A 124 25.46 8.96 -10.70
CA GLU A 124 24.91 9.94 -9.75
C GLU A 124 24.53 9.27 -8.43
N LEU A 125 24.52 10.04 -7.35
CA LEU A 125 24.20 9.54 -6.02
C LEU A 125 22.67 9.43 -5.87
N PHE A 126 22.17 8.22 -5.61
CA PHE A 126 20.76 7.94 -5.35
C PHE A 126 20.58 7.33 -3.97
N ILE A 127 19.51 7.72 -3.28
CA ILE A 127 19.09 7.16 -2.00
C ILE A 127 17.99 6.14 -2.30
N GLN A 128 18.20 4.87 -1.95
CA GLN A 128 17.14 3.86 -2.10
C GLN A 128 16.19 3.92 -0.89
N ASP A 129 14.89 4.04 -1.18
CA ASP A 129 13.82 4.27 -0.18
C ASP A 129 13.64 3.11 0.83
N SER A 130 14.16 1.91 0.57
CA SER A 130 14.01 0.75 1.46
C SER A 130 15.00 0.72 2.62
N ASP A 131 16.23 1.23 2.41
CA ASP A 131 17.34 1.07 3.36
C ASP A 131 18.07 2.39 3.66
N SER A 132 17.69 3.50 3.02
CA SER A 132 18.36 4.81 3.13
C SER A 132 19.86 4.81 2.77
N ILE A 133 20.38 3.72 2.19
CA ILE A 133 21.77 3.62 1.74
C ILE A 133 21.90 4.44 0.46
N ALA A 134 22.80 5.42 0.48
CA ALA A 134 23.14 6.19 -0.71
C ALA A 134 24.13 5.42 -1.59
N LYS A 135 23.89 5.31 -2.89
CA LYS A 135 24.77 4.60 -3.83
C LYS A 135 24.89 5.36 -5.15
N CYS A 136 26.06 5.27 -5.77
CA CYS A 136 26.29 5.74 -7.13
C CYS A 136 25.63 4.78 -8.15
N ASN A 137 24.50 5.20 -8.73
CA ASN A 137 23.82 4.47 -9.80
C ASN A 137 24.17 5.07 -11.17
N PRO A 138 24.23 4.24 -12.23
CA PRO A 138 24.53 4.72 -13.56
C PRO A 138 23.40 5.61 -14.10
N VAL A 139 23.79 6.62 -14.88
CA VAL A 139 22.88 7.53 -15.58
C VAL A 139 22.74 7.07 -17.02
N CYS A 140 21.50 6.85 -17.44
CA CYS A 140 21.15 6.56 -18.82
C CYS A 140 20.17 7.61 -19.34
N GLU A 141 20.39 8.09 -20.56
CA GLU A 141 19.43 8.95 -21.24
C GLU A 141 18.32 8.10 -21.84
N ASN A 142 17.06 8.54 -21.69
CA ASN A 142 15.88 7.91 -22.28
C ASN A 142 15.72 6.42 -21.94
N LEU A 143 15.51 6.10 -20.66
CA LEU A 143 15.11 4.75 -20.23
C LEU A 143 13.86 4.31 -21.00
N LEU A 144 14.03 3.28 -21.84
CA LEU A 144 12.97 2.65 -22.61
C LEU A 144 12.14 1.75 -21.69
N GLU A 145 10.90 1.46 -22.08
CA GLU A 145 10.05 0.52 -21.35
C GLU A 145 10.72 -0.86 -21.26
N ASN A 146 10.56 -1.51 -20.11
CA ASN A 146 11.18 -2.81 -19.81
C ASN A 146 12.71 -2.83 -19.96
N THR A 147 13.38 -1.70 -19.66
CA THR A 147 14.84 -1.62 -19.57
C THR A 147 15.33 -1.24 -18.19
N VAL A 148 16.58 -1.60 -17.91
CA VAL A 148 17.35 -1.17 -16.74
C VAL A 148 18.71 -0.62 -17.19
N CYS A 149 19.15 0.45 -16.53
CA CYS A 149 20.48 1.01 -16.73
C CYS A 149 21.51 0.18 -15.96
N VAL A 150 22.42 -0.48 -16.68
CA VAL A 150 23.45 -1.37 -16.08
C VAL A 150 24.81 -0.69 -15.97
N ALA A 151 25.08 0.27 -16.87
CA ALA A 151 26.25 1.13 -16.86
C ALA A 151 25.88 2.47 -17.54
N PRO A 152 26.71 3.52 -17.43
CA PRO A 152 26.39 4.82 -18.02
C PRO A 152 26.13 4.71 -19.53
N GLY A 153 24.93 5.07 -19.95
CA GLY A 153 24.48 4.95 -21.35
C GLY A 153 24.25 3.52 -21.85
N GLU A 154 24.39 2.49 -21.02
CA GLU A 154 24.18 1.09 -21.37
C GLU A 154 22.87 0.58 -20.76
N LEU A 155 21.90 0.31 -21.64
CA LEU A 155 20.60 -0.24 -21.29
C LEU A 155 20.59 -1.76 -21.52
N ARG A 156 19.96 -2.48 -20.60
CA ARG A 156 19.65 -3.91 -20.73
C ARG A 156 18.15 -4.11 -20.57
N CYS A 157 17.56 -5.09 -21.27
CA CYS A 157 16.19 -5.50 -20.98
C CYS A 157 16.06 -6.01 -19.54
N LEU A 158 14.90 -5.76 -18.93
CA LEU A 158 14.54 -6.36 -17.64
C LEU A 158 14.52 -7.88 -17.76
N ASP A 159 14.60 -8.55 -16.62
CA ASP A 159 14.53 -10.00 -16.59
C ASP A 159 13.16 -10.46 -17.13
N GLY A 160 13.16 -11.56 -17.88
CA GLY A 160 11.99 -12.00 -18.65
C GLY A 160 11.70 -11.20 -19.92
N HIS A 161 12.59 -10.28 -20.33
CA HIS A 161 12.46 -9.51 -21.57
C HIS A 161 13.70 -9.65 -22.47
N GLU A 162 13.49 -9.59 -23.78
CA GLU A 162 14.55 -9.68 -24.80
C GLU A 162 14.44 -8.56 -25.83
N THR A 163 15.57 -8.24 -26.48
CA THR A 163 15.64 -7.20 -27.50
C THR A 163 14.98 -7.68 -28.79
N ARG A 164 14.06 -6.88 -29.32
CA ARG A 164 13.41 -7.08 -30.62
C ARG A 164 14.17 -6.38 -31.75
N ASP A 165 13.78 -6.66 -33.00
CA ASP A 165 14.41 -6.08 -34.20
C ASP A 165 14.37 -4.54 -34.25
N ASP A 166 13.39 -3.93 -33.59
CA ASP A 166 13.25 -2.48 -33.48
C ASP A 166 14.04 -1.86 -32.31
N GLY A 167 14.78 -2.68 -31.56
CA GLY A 167 15.54 -2.28 -30.38
C GLY A 167 14.71 -2.16 -29.10
N SER A 168 13.41 -2.46 -29.13
CA SER A 168 12.55 -2.50 -27.93
C SER A 168 12.78 -3.76 -27.11
N CYS A 169 12.44 -3.72 -25.82
CA CYS A 169 12.49 -4.88 -24.93
C CYS A 169 11.11 -5.52 -24.81
N GLY A 170 10.97 -6.70 -25.37
CA GLY A 170 9.74 -7.48 -25.38
C GLY A 170 9.69 -8.57 -24.33
N PRO A 171 8.51 -8.89 -23.77
CA PRO A 171 8.38 -10.03 -22.87
C PRO A 171 8.70 -11.35 -23.59
N VAL A 172 9.30 -12.26 -22.83
CA VAL A 172 9.63 -13.63 -23.21
C VAL A 172 8.66 -14.56 -22.49
N CYS A 173 8.07 -15.49 -23.23
CA CYS A 173 7.30 -16.59 -22.67
C CYS A 173 8.10 -17.87 -22.90
N ASP A 174 8.36 -18.64 -21.85
CA ASP A 174 9.08 -19.93 -21.92
C ASP A 174 8.33 -20.97 -22.78
N HIS A 175 7.04 -20.73 -22.99
CA HIS A 175 6.15 -21.55 -23.79
C HIS A 175 5.55 -20.74 -24.94
N ASP A 176 5.28 -21.43 -26.05
CA ASP A 176 4.56 -20.85 -27.17
C ASP A 176 3.12 -20.56 -26.73
N CYS A 177 2.69 -19.30 -26.82
CA CYS A 177 1.31 -18.91 -26.50
C CYS A 177 0.28 -19.53 -27.44
N GLY A 178 0.70 -20.14 -28.56
CA GLY A 178 -0.19 -20.70 -29.57
C GLY A 178 -1.04 -19.60 -30.19
N GLU A 179 -2.37 -19.72 -30.06
CA GLU A 179 -3.33 -18.72 -30.56
C GLU A 179 -3.48 -17.55 -29.58
N GLY A 180 -2.36 -16.87 -29.34
CA GLY A 180 -2.26 -15.74 -28.42
C GLY A 180 -0.98 -14.94 -28.62
N VAL A 181 -0.79 -13.93 -27.78
CA VAL A 181 0.40 -13.07 -27.81
C VAL A 181 0.98 -12.97 -26.40
N CYS A 182 2.30 -13.07 -26.28
CA CYS A 182 3.03 -12.85 -25.03
C CYS A 182 2.97 -11.35 -24.66
N VAL A 183 2.34 -11.03 -23.53
CA VAL A 183 2.09 -9.65 -23.09
C VAL A 183 2.89 -9.25 -21.85
N ALA A 184 3.34 -10.22 -21.08
CA ALA A 184 4.30 -10.08 -19.99
C ALA A 184 5.13 -11.37 -19.89
N PRO A 185 6.24 -11.40 -19.12
CA PRO A 185 7.02 -12.62 -18.94
C PRO A 185 6.13 -13.79 -18.50
N ASP A 186 6.13 -14.86 -19.27
CA ASP A 186 5.29 -16.06 -19.08
C ASP A 186 3.76 -15.80 -18.99
N GLU A 187 3.28 -14.68 -19.53
CA GLU A 187 1.87 -14.33 -19.55
C GLU A 187 1.36 -14.17 -20.99
N CYS A 188 0.48 -15.09 -21.39
CA CYS A 188 -0.16 -15.10 -22.70
C CYS A 188 -1.54 -14.45 -22.65
N ARG A 189 -1.79 -13.50 -23.56
CA ARG A 189 -3.14 -13.02 -23.85
C ARG A 189 -3.68 -13.75 -25.08
N CYS A 190 -4.76 -14.49 -24.88
CA CYS A 190 -5.34 -15.32 -25.92
C CYS A 190 -6.16 -14.54 -26.95
N ASN A 191 -6.15 -15.03 -28.19
CA ASN A 191 -7.02 -14.56 -29.26
C ASN A 191 -8.49 -14.87 -28.93
N LEU A 192 -9.41 -14.19 -29.61
CA LEU A 192 -10.84 -14.44 -29.44
C LEU A 192 -11.17 -15.92 -29.74
N GLY A 193 -11.87 -16.57 -28.82
CA GLY A 193 -12.22 -18.00 -28.93
C GLY A 193 -11.19 -18.94 -28.32
N TYR A 194 -10.14 -18.41 -27.70
CA TYR A 194 -9.12 -19.18 -26.98
C TYR A 194 -9.02 -18.69 -25.53
N ALA A 195 -8.63 -19.59 -24.63
CA ALA A 195 -8.41 -19.29 -23.23
C ALA A 195 -7.30 -20.17 -22.64
N VAL A 196 -6.72 -19.72 -21.53
CA VAL A 196 -5.87 -20.54 -20.66
C VAL A 196 -6.80 -21.39 -19.80
N ILE A 197 -6.82 -22.71 -20.03
CA ILE A 197 -7.72 -23.64 -19.33
C ILE A 197 -6.97 -24.44 -18.25
N ASP A 198 -5.73 -24.89 -18.51
CA ASP A 198 -4.91 -25.64 -17.54
C ASP A 198 -3.40 -25.38 -17.62
N ASP A 199 -2.92 -24.75 -18.70
CA ASP A 199 -1.52 -24.49 -19.01
C ASP A 199 -1.35 -23.05 -19.52
N PRO A 200 -0.16 -22.42 -19.42
CA PRO A 200 0.05 -21.02 -19.79
C PRO A 200 -0.09 -20.70 -21.29
N TRP A 201 -0.48 -21.65 -22.14
CA TRP A 201 -0.76 -21.42 -23.57
C TRP A 201 -2.26 -21.39 -23.88
N CYS A 202 -2.62 -20.74 -24.98
CA CYS A 202 -4.00 -20.53 -25.38
C CYS A 202 -4.57 -21.74 -26.12
N VAL A 203 -5.62 -22.34 -25.56
CA VAL A 203 -6.34 -23.48 -26.16
C VAL A 203 -7.73 -23.07 -26.62
N SER A 204 -8.25 -23.75 -27.65
CA SER A 204 -9.59 -23.47 -28.19
C SER A 204 -10.64 -23.67 -27.11
N ILE A 205 -11.45 -22.64 -26.85
CA ILE A 205 -12.59 -22.75 -25.95
C ILE A 205 -13.60 -23.75 -26.51
N CYS A 206 -13.83 -23.70 -27.82
CA CYS A 206 -14.81 -24.53 -28.51
C CYS A 206 -14.46 -26.02 -28.44
N GLU A 207 -13.20 -26.39 -28.71
CA GLU A 207 -12.80 -27.81 -28.66
C GLU A 207 -12.84 -28.40 -27.24
N ASN A 208 -12.67 -27.57 -26.21
CA ASN A 208 -12.67 -28.02 -24.82
C ASN A 208 -14.06 -27.98 -24.18
N ASN A 209 -14.88 -26.96 -24.47
CA ASN A 209 -16.13 -26.69 -23.75
C ASN A 209 -17.41 -26.93 -24.59
N CYS A 210 -17.30 -27.14 -25.90
CA CYS A 210 -18.43 -27.55 -26.76
C CYS A 210 -18.65 -29.06 -26.61
N THR A 211 -19.43 -29.47 -25.60
CA THR A 211 -19.71 -30.89 -25.38
C THR A 211 -20.55 -31.46 -26.53
N ALA A 212 -20.33 -32.74 -26.86
CA ALA A 212 -21.06 -33.41 -27.94
C ALA A 212 -22.59 -33.43 -27.74
N GLU A 213 -23.05 -33.34 -26.49
CA GLU A 213 -24.46 -33.22 -26.16
C GLU A 213 -25.03 -31.84 -26.54
N ALA A 214 -24.27 -30.77 -26.29
CA ALA A 214 -24.70 -29.40 -26.53
C ALA A 214 -24.49 -28.93 -27.99
N GLY A 215 -23.45 -29.42 -28.67
CA GLY A 215 -23.14 -29.02 -30.05
C GLY A 215 -21.94 -29.73 -30.65
N ASN A 216 -21.54 -29.28 -31.84
CA ASN A 216 -20.31 -29.71 -32.50
C ASN A 216 -19.42 -28.50 -32.83
N CYS A 217 -18.13 -28.60 -32.51
CA CYS A 217 -17.18 -27.54 -32.82
C CYS A 217 -16.78 -27.56 -34.31
N SER A 218 -16.90 -26.42 -34.98
CA SER A 218 -16.51 -26.24 -36.39
C SER A 218 -15.94 -24.83 -36.59
N ASP A 219 -14.74 -24.72 -37.17
CA ASP A 219 -14.03 -23.44 -37.37
C ASP A 219 -13.94 -22.59 -36.09
N ASN A 220 -13.66 -23.23 -34.95
CA ASN A 220 -13.62 -22.62 -33.62
C ASN A 220 -14.96 -21.99 -33.16
N HIS A 221 -16.09 -22.32 -33.80
CA HIS A 221 -17.43 -21.94 -33.37
C HIS A 221 -18.24 -23.19 -33.00
N CYS A 222 -18.97 -23.11 -31.88
CA CYS A 222 -19.77 -24.23 -31.40
C CYS A 222 -21.15 -24.16 -32.07
N VAL A 223 -21.41 -25.10 -32.99
CA VAL A 223 -22.70 -25.24 -33.68
C VAL A 223 -23.64 -26.02 -32.78
N CYS A 224 -24.65 -25.35 -32.23
CA CYS A 224 -25.53 -25.92 -31.21
C CYS A 224 -26.51 -26.95 -31.76
N ASN A 225 -26.72 -28.00 -30.97
CA ASN A 225 -27.79 -28.96 -31.18
C ASN A 225 -29.15 -28.36 -30.80
N GLU A 226 -30.24 -29.04 -31.18
CA GLU A 226 -31.60 -28.61 -30.85
C GLU A 226 -31.77 -28.46 -29.33
N GLY A 227 -32.37 -27.34 -28.90
CA GLY A 227 -32.54 -27.00 -27.48
C GLY A 227 -31.34 -26.29 -26.85
N TYR A 228 -30.25 -26.07 -27.58
CA TYR A 228 -29.10 -25.28 -27.14
C TYR A 228 -28.87 -24.06 -28.04
N GLY A 229 -28.23 -23.02 -27.51
CA GLY A 229 -27.92 -21.81 -28.26
C GLY A 229 -26.69 -21.06 -27.74
N ASN A 230 -26.07 -20.26 -28.62
CA ASN A 230 -24.96 -19.38 -28.27
C ASN A 230 -25.48 -18.12 -27.55
N LEU A 231 -25.93 -18.27 -26.31
CA LEU A 231 -26.61 -17.20 -25.57
C LEU A 231 -25.66 -16.12 -25.04
N GLU A 232 -24.41 -16.49 -24.73
CA GLU A 232 -23.39 -15.56 -24.23
C GLU A 232 -22.26 -15.33 -25.24
N SER A 233 -21.88 -16.38 -25.98
CA SER A 233 -20.70 -16.37 -26.85
C SER A 233 -20.81 -17.48 -27.91
N PRO A 234 -20.23 -17.29 -29.12
CA PRO A 234 -20.24 -18.29 -30.19
C PRO A 234 -19.42 -19.56 -29.88
N TYR A 235 -18.64 -19.55 -28.80
CA TYR A 235 -17.75 -20.66 -28.42
C TYR A 235 -18.44 -21.69 -27.51
N TYR A 236 -19.61 -21.36 -26.97
CA TYR A 236 -20.37 -22.20 -26.05
C TYR A 236 -21.79 -22.40 -26.55
N CYS A 237 -22.35 -23.57 -26.31
CA CYS A 237 -23.77 -23.85 -26.46
C CYS A 237 -24.38 -24.04 -25.08
N LEU A 238 -25.13 -23.04 -24.64
CA LEU A 238 -25.87 -23.09 -23.39
C LEU A 238 -27.28 -23.63 -23.65
N PRO A 239 -27.83 -24.43 -22.72
CA PRO A 239 -29.18 -24.94 -22.88
C PRO A 239 -30.20 -23.78 -22.87
N ILE A 240 -31.20 -23.89 -23.74
CA ILE A 240 -32.33 -22.96 -23.83
C ILE A 240 -33.44 -23.52 -22.95
N CYS A 241 -33.89 -22.72 -21.99
CA CYS A 241 -35.06 -23.01 -21.16
C CYS A 241 -36.13 -21.94 -21.41
N ASN A 242 -37.38 -22.33 -21.69
CA ASN A 242 -38.50 -21.39 -21.88
C ASN A 242 -39.04 -20.75 -20.58
N GLY A 243 -38.41 -21.10 -19.46
CA GLY A 243 -38.53 -20.52 -18.13
C GLY A 243 -37.36 -21.07 -17.29
N CYS A 244 -36.84 -20.30 -16.34
CA CYS A 244 -35.80 -20.74 -15.39
C CYS A 244 -35.41 -19.63 -14.42
N ARG A 245 -36.25 -18.61 -14.26
CA ARG A 245 -35.90 -17.47 -13.42
C ARG A 245 -35.71 -17.95 -11.99
N ASN A 246 -34.63 -17.50 -11.35
CA ASN A 246 -34.17 -17.95 -10.02
C ASN A 246 -33.68 -19.41 -9.99
N GLY A 247 -33.21 -19.93 -11.13
CA GLY A 247 -32.51 -21.20 -11.24
C GLY A 247 -31.43 -21.15 -12.31
N ILE A 248 -30.75 -22.27 -12.50
CA ILE A 248 -29.72 -22.52 -13.50
C ILE A 248 -30.30 -23.52 -14.51
N CYS A 249 -30.24 -23.18 -15.80
CA CYS A 249 -30.63 -24.10 -16.87
C CYS A 249 -29.47 -25.09 -17.07
N VAL A 250 -29.66 -26.36 -16.69
CA VAL A 250 -28.61 -27.40 -16.72
C VAL A 250 -28.70 -28.28 -17.96
N ALA A 251 -29.88 -28.35 -18.59
CA ALA A 251 -30.13 -28.97 -19.88
C ALA A 251 -31.40 -28.34 -20.52
N PRO A 252 -31.70 -28.59 -21.80
CA PRO A 252 -32.87 -28.00 -22.45
C PRO A 252 -34.16 -28.31 -21.69
N GLU A 253 -34.92 -27.27 -21.35
CA GLU A 253 -36.12 -27.34 -20.50
C GLU A 253 -35.93 -27.98 -19.11
N GLN A 254 -34.68 -28.12 -18.64
CA GLN A 254 -34.35 -28.64 -17.31
C GLN A 254 -33.69 -27.56 -16.46
N CYS A 255 -34.42 -27.14 -15.42
CA CYS A 255 -33.99 -26.13 -14.47
C CYS A 255 -33.61 -26.75 -13.13
N GLU A 256 -32.44 -26.37 -12.65
CA GLU A 256 -32.05 -26.55 -11.26
C GLU A 256 -32.35 -25.24 -10.50
N CYS A 257 -33.32 -25.27 -9.60
CA CYS A 257 -33.71 -24.08 -8.87
C CYS A 257 -32.69 -23.71 -7.80
N ASN A 258 -32.44 -22.42 -7.63
CA ASN A 258 -31.60 -21.93 -6.53
C ASN A 258 -32.25 -22.25 -5.18
N ASP A 259 -31.44 -22.29 -4.12
CA ASP A 259 -31.90 -22.62 -2.77
C ASP A 259 -33.13 -21.79 -2.34
N GLY A 260 -34.16 -22.49 -1.84
CA GLY A 260 -35.41 -21.88 -1.39
C GLY A 260 -36.45 -21.62 -2.49
N TYR A 261 -36.15 -22.01 -3.73
CA TYR A 261 -37.10 -21.97 -4.85
C TYR A 261 -37.45 -23.39 -5.33
N GLU A 262 -38.65 -23.56 -5.88
CA GLU A 262 -39.15 -24.83 -6.42
C GLU A 262 -39.74 -24.61 -7.81
N ILE A 263 -39.63 -25.62 -8.68
CA ILE A 263 -40.03 -25.49 -10.08
C ILE A 263 -41.55 -25.37 -10.25
N SER A 264 -41.98 -24.38 -11.01
CA SER A 264 -43.38 -24.11 -11.33
C SER A 264 -43.82 -24.96 -12.54
N ASN A 265 -44.76 -25.87 -12.36
CA ASN A 265 -45.32 -26.67 -13.48
C ASN A 265 -46.11 -25.84 -14.50
N VAL A 266 -46.35 -24.56 -14.23
CA VAL A 266 -47.11 -23.65 -15.10
C VAL A 266 -46.20 -22.71 -15.86
N THR A 267 -45.25 -22.07 -15.17
CA THR A 267 -44.36 -21.07 -15.78
C THR A 267 -42.97 -21.59 -16.12
N MET A 268 -42.64 -22.81 -15.66
CA MET A 268 -41.29 -23.41 -15.73
C MET A 268 -40.19 -22.54 -15.09
N ASN A 269 -40.56 -21.53 -14.30
CA ASN A 269 -39.63 -20.77 -13.47
C ASN A 269 -39.53 -21.38 -12.09
N CYS A 270 -38.49 -20.99 -11.36
CA CYS A 270 -38.32 -21.34 -9.96
C CYS A 270 -39.09 -20.32 -9.11
N ASP A 271 -40.25 -20.76 -8.62
CA ASP A 271 -41.12 -19.98 -7.75
C ASP A 271 -40.61 -20.08 -6.30
N PRO A 272 -40.62 -18.99 -5.53
CA PRO A 272 -40.12 -19.00 -4.16
C PRO A 272 -41.00 -19.88 -3.26
N VAL A 273 -40.36 -20.69 -2.40
CA VAL A 273 -41.05 -21.50 -1.40
C VAL A 273 -41.24 -20.68 -0.13
N CYS A 274 -42.48 -20.61 0.34
CA CYS A 274 -42.83 -19.94 1.59
C CYS A 274 -43.63 -20.88 2.49
N SER A 275 -43.19 -21.04 3.73
CA SER A 275 -43.86 -21.91 4.71
C SER A 275 -45.28 -21.46 5.08
N ASN A 276 -45.60 -20.16 5.05
CA ASN A 276 -46.95 -19.65 5.36
C ASN A 276 -47.21 -18.21 4.84
N CYS A 277 -47.86 -18.06 3.68
CA CYS A 277 -48.38 -16.78 3.16
C CYS A 277 -49.90 -16.86 2.90
N SER A 278 -50.73 -16.76 3.95
CA SER A 278 -52.19 -16.95 3.83
C SER A 278 -52.96 -15.73 3.28
N GLU A 279 -52.42 -14.52 3.38
CA GLU A 279 -53.06 -13.26 2.92
C GLU A 279 -52.13 -12.38 2.06
N GLY A 280 -51.15 -12.99 1.38
CA GLY A 280 -50.20 -12.28 0.53
C GLY A 280 -49.50 -13.19 -0.49
N CYS A 281 -48.76 -12.59 -1.43
CA CYS A 281 -47.99 -13.32 -2.45
C CYS A 281 -46.56 -13.59 -1.95
N CYS A 282 -46.03 -14.79 -2.20
CA CYS A 282 -44.62 -15.09 -1.94
C CYS A 282 -43.77 -14.43 -3.03
N VAL A 283 -42.85 -13.54 -2.65
CA VAL A 283 -42.03 -12.74 -3.59
C VAL A 283 -40.55 -13.13 -3.59
N ALA A 284 -40.10 -13.82 -2.53
CA ALA A 284 -38.80 -14.46 -2.38
C ALA A 284 -38.93 -15.59 -1.33
N PRO A 285 -37.96 -16.51 -1.20
CA PRO A 285 -38.04 -17.62 -0.26
C PRO A 285 -38.29 -17.11 1.16
N GLU A 286 -39.33 -17.64 1.82
CA GLU A 286 -39.80 -17.21 3.15
C GLU A 286 -40.22 -15.72 3.27
N VAL A 287 -40.40 -14.99 2.16
CA VAL A 287 -40.81 -13.57 2.15
C VAL A 287 -42.20 -13.38 1.52
N CYS A 288 -43.19 -13.03 2.34
CA CYS A 288 -44.55 -12.72 1.90
C CYS A 288 -44.78 -11.21 1.71
N HIS A 289 -45.39 -10.82 0.61
CA HIS A 289 -45.91 -9.47 0.37
C HIS A 289 -47.45 -9.46 0.48
N CYS A 290 -48.00 -8.77 1.48
CA CYS A 290 -49.46 -8.66 1.68
C CYS A 290 -49.99 -7.36 1.03
N GLU A 291 -50.85 -7.45 -0.01
CA GLU A 291 -51.55 -6.28 -0.57
C GLU A 291 -52.90 -6.01 0.12
N ARG A 292 -53.27 -4.73 0.25
CA ARG A 292 -54.52 -4.29 0.88
C ARG A 292 -55.71 -4.46 -0.09
N SER A 293 -56.55 -5.46 0.11
CA SER A 293 -57.82 -5.55 -0.64
C SER A 293 -58.86 -4.55 -0.07
N GLU A 294 -59.18 -3.48 -0.80
CA GLU A 294 -60.37 -2.66 -0.51
C GLU A 294 -61.63 -3.41 -0.99
N LYS A 295 -62.29 -4.15 -0.09
CA LYS A 295 -63.65 -4.64 -0.36
C LYS A 295 -64.62 -3.47 -0.26
N ILE A 296 -65.13 -3.00 -1.41
CA ILE A 296 -66.27 -2.07 -1.48
C ILE A 296 -67.51 -2.84 -1.01
N ALA A 297 -68.01 -2.51 0.18
CA ALA A 297 -69.32 -2.95 0.62
C ALA A 297 -70.40 -2.15 -0.14
N THR A 298 -71.02 -2.77 -1.14
CA THR A 298 -72.24 -2.23 -1.76
C THR A 298 -73.41 -2.46 -0.80
N ASP A 299 -73.81 -1.42 -0.05
CA ASP A 299 -75.08 -1.42 0.66
C ASP A 299 -76.17 -0.85 -0.26
N THR A 300 -77.06 -1.73 -0.69
CA THR A 300 -78.28 -1.40 -1.44
C THR A 300 -79.33 -0.83 -0.50
N SER A 301 -79.67 0.46 -0.60
CA SER A 301 -81.08 0.89 -0.59
C SER A 301 -81.25 2.38 -0.89
N LYS A 302 -82.35 2.67 -1.61
CA LYS A 302 -82.99 3.98 -1.86
C LYS A 302 -82.27 4.88 -2.86
N SER A 303 -82.73 4.84 -4.10
CA SER A 303 -83.19 6.04 -4.86
C SER A 303 -83.76 5.71 -6.24
N TYR A 304 -84.51 4.61 -6.38
CA TYR A 304 -85.58 4.56 -7.39
C TYR A 304 -86.71 5.42 -6.83
N TRP A 305 -86.85 6.68 -7.26
CA TRP A 305 -88.06 7.55 -7.19
C TRP A 305 -87.78 9.04 -7.47
N VAL A 306 -86.54 9.48 -7.75
CA VAL A 306 -86.23 10.93 -7.96
C VAL A 306 -85.84 11.28 -9.41
N ILE A 307 -85.88 10.34 -10.36
CA ILE A 307 -85.46 10.60 -11.76
C ILE A 307 -86.64 10.99 -12.68
N ILE A 308 -87.89 10.99 -12.21
CA ILE A 308 -89.04 11.37 -13.04
C ILE A 308 -89.79 12.52 -12.38
N CYS A 309 -89.32 13.77 -12.54
CA CYS A 309 -90.23 14.94 -12.64
C CYS A 309 -89.61 16.34 -12.85
N CYS A 310 -88.31 16.51 -13.14
CA CYS A 310 -87.75 17.87 -13.27
C CYS A 310 -87.11 18.15 -14.64
N CYS A 311 -87.80 17.74 -15.72
CA CYS A 311 -87.84 18.58 -16.91
C CYS A 311 -88.93 19.62 -16.70
N LEU A 312 -88.58 20.88 -16.92
CA LEU A 312 -89.44 22.07 -17.00
C LEU A 312 -89.42 22.99 -15.75
N LEU A 313 -88.55 23.98 -15.88
CA LEU A 313 -88.72 25.41 -15.56
C LEU A 313 -88.07 25.98 -14.30
N ALA A 314 -87.55 27.19 -14.52
CA ALA A 314 -87.11 28.24 -13.61
C ALA A 314 -85.63 28.16 -13.15
N THR A 315 -84.71 28.77 -13.89
CA THR A 315 -84.30 30.19 -13.80
C THR A 315 -83.66 30.58 -12.46
N ILE A 316 -82.37 30.93 -12.57
CA ILE A 316 -81.64 31.97 -11.81
C ILE A 316 -81.00 31.57 -10.46
N LEU A 317 -79.72 31.93 -10.36
CA LEU A 317 -78.86 32.20 -9.20
C LEU A 317 -77.94 31.08 -8.61
N THR A 318 -76.65 31.39 -8.78
CA THR A 318 -75.51 31.27 -7.84
C THR A 318 -74.81 29.94 -7.55
N ALA A 319 -73.52 29.96 -7.93
CA ALA A 319 -72.45 29.00 -7.72
C ALA A 319 -72.02 28.81 -6.24
N ALA A 320 -72.95 28.46 -5.36
CA ALA A 320 -72.65 28.21 -3.94
C ALA A 320 -72.95 26.77 -3.46
N THR A 321 -73.62 25.93 -4.26
CA THR A 321 -73.96 24.56 -3.85
C THR A 321 -72.97 23.49 -4.34
N ALA A 322 -72.19 23.77 -5.39
CA ALA A 322 -71.20 22.81 -5.91
C ALA A 322 -69.94 22.67 -5.02
N VAL A 323 -69.58 23.71 -4.26
CA VAL A 323 -68.36 23.71 -3.44
C VAL A 323 -68.58 23.06 -2.05
N MET A 324 -69.81 23.03 -1.54
CA MET A 324 -70.10 22.35 -0.26
C MET A 324 -70.28 20.83 -0.38
N VAL A 325 -70.65 20.31 -1.55
CA VAL A 325 -70.77 18.85 -1.76
C VAL A 325 -69.39 18.20 -1.93
N HIS A 326 -68.42 18.87 -2.55
CA HIS A 326 -67.07 18.32 -2.73
C HIS A 326 -66.25 18.28 -1.42
N ARG A 327 -66.49 19.19 -0.46
CA ARG A 327 -65.81 19.15 0.85
C ARG A 327 -66.45 18.19 1.86
N TYR A 328 -67.74 17.85 1.73
CA TYR A 328 -68.37 16.86 2.61
C TYR A 328 -67.92 15.41 2.31
N TYR A 329 -67.53 15.11 1.07
CA TYR A 329 -67.09 13.76 0.68
C TYR A 329 -65.62 13.41 1.01
N MET A 330 -64.84 14.35 1.55
CA MET A 330 -63.39 14.16 1.73
C MET A 330 -62.95 13.91 3.17
N ASN A 331 -63.76 13.30 4.04
CA ASN A 331 -63.23 12.75 5.30
C ASN A 331 -64.13 11.71 5.96
N LYS A 332 -63.85 10.43 5.73
CA LYS A 332 -63.99 9.38 6.75
C LYS A 332 -63.17 8.15 6.35
N LYS A 333 -61.88 8.18 6.72
CA LYS A 333 -60.97 7.04 6.63
C LYS A 333 -61.10 6.25 7.95
N TYR A 334 -61.74 5.10 7.92
CA TYR A 334 -61.61 4.11 9.00
C TYR A 334 -60.72 2.96 8.52
N SER A 335 -59.60 2.79 9.22
CA SER A 335 -58.67 1.68 9.03
C SER A 335 -59.05 0.56 10.00
N ARG A 336 -59.29 -0.65 9.48
CA ARG A 336 -59.16 -1.88 10.28
C ARG A 336 -57.94 -2.62 9.76
N THR A 337 -57.01 -2.90 10.67
CA THR A 337 -55.77 -3.64 10.45
C THR A 337 -56.01 -5.13 10.71
N TYR A 338 -55.60 -6.00 9.80
CA TYR A 338 -55.33 -7.40 10.08
C TYR A 338 -53.81 -7.63 10.00
N LYS A 339 -53.27 -8.45 10.91
CA LYS A 339 -51.83 -8.74 11.02
C LYS A 339 -51.50 -10.00 10.19
N CYS A 340 -50.57 -9.89 9.26
CA CYS A 340 -49.79 -11.05 8.80
C CYS A 340 -48.88 -11.45 9.99
N GLN A 341 -49.14 -12.58 10.66
CA GLN A 341 -48.27 -13.11 11.73
C GLN A 341 -47.24 -14.08 11.13
N TYR A 342 -45.98 -13.67 11.11
CA TYR A 342 -44.83 -14.57 10.94
C TYR A 342 -43.93 -14.45 12.18
N ASN A 343 -43.53 -15.57 12.77
CA ASN A 343 -42.64 -15.62 13.94
C ASN A 343 -41.64 -16.78 13.81
N PRO A 344 -40.37 -16.47 13.52
CA PRO A 344 -39.24 -17.26 13.97
C PRO A 344 -38.33 -16.37 14.84
N ARG A 345 -38.28 -16.70 16.13
CA ARG A 345 -37.26 -16.23 17.11
C ARG A 345 -35.87 -16.23 16.43
N ASN A 346 -35.00 -15.22 16.46
CA ASN A 346 -34.82 -13.92 17.10
C ASN A 346 -33.88 -13.14 16.14
N GLU A 347 -33.93 -11.82 15.95
CA GLU A 347 -33.42 -10.82 16.90
C GLU A 347 -34.06 -9.43 16.70
N LYS A 348 -34.71 -8.92 17.77
CA LYS A 348 -34.84 -7.51 18.26
C LYS A 348 -35.26 -6.43 17.22
N ALA A 349 -36.36 -5.70 17.39
CA ALA A 349 -36.67 -4.87 18.56
C ALA A 349 -38.16 -4.43 18.66
N SER A 350 -38.43 -3.74 19.76
CA SER A 350 -39.64 -3.67 20.58
C SER A 350 -40.72 -2.62 20.23
N ILE A 351 -41.97 -2.99 20.57
CA ILE A 351 -43.08 -2.28 21.26
C ILE A 351 -43.64 -0.93 20.72
N GLY A 352 -44.98 -0.87 20.62
CA GLY A 352 -45.73 0.37 20.88
C GLY A 352 -47.19 0.39 20.41
N SER A 353 -48.13 -0.06 21.24
CA SER A 353 -49.56 0.27 21.09
C SER A 353 -49.82 1.61 21.79
N THR A 354 -50.18 2.65 21.03
CA THR A 354 -50.73 3.88 21.62
C THR A 354 -52.05 4.23 20.97
N THR A 355 -53.11 4.04 21.75
CA THR A 355 -54.44 4.60 21.55
C THR A 355 -54.38 6.08 21.94
N GLN A 356 -54.74 7.00 21.04
CA GLN A 356 -55.22 8.33 21.43
C GLN A 356 -56.43 8.72 20.59
N ILE A 357 -57.48 9.06 21.34
CA ILE A 357 -58.69 9.78 20.94
C ILE A 357 -58.32 11.28 20.86
N VAL A 358 -59.08 12.04 20.07
CA VAL A 358 -59.31 13.52 20.01
C VAL A 358 -59.19 13.93 18.53
N SER A 359 -60.15 14.60 17.89
CA SER A 359 -61.31 15.38 18.34
C SER A 359 -62.49 15.25 17.40
#